data_AF-A0A4Q6ABN1-F1
#
_entry.id   AF-A0A4Q6ABN1-F1
#
_cell.length_a   1.000
_cell.length_b   1.000
_cell.length_c   1.000
_cell.angle_alpha   90.00
_cell.angle_beta   90.00
_cell.angle_gamma   90.00
#
_symmetry.space_group_name_H-M   'P 1'
#
loop_
_entity.id
_entity.type
_entity.pdbx_description
1 polymer ?
#
loop_
_entity_poly.entity_id
_entity_poly.type
_entity_poly.pdbx_seq_one_letter_code
_entity_poly.pdbx_strand_id
1 'polypeptide(L)'
;MNDSTPQHTYQQALQTHSAHLVALEKKRSNLGWLRLAVFVIMVIAAYQVFTTLGLWGLAPTLLGIAILLYLVSVDVANNAKIRNTKTLIRVNEEELQALAHRFHDREDGRRFIPAEHPYANDLDIFGKAS
;
A
#
# COMPACT_ATOMS: atom_id res chain seq x y z
N MET A 1 -15.87 -8.86 29.56
CA MET A 1 -15.74 -9.00 28.10
C MET A 1 -16.18 -7.68 27.53
N ASN A 2 -15.31 -6.96 26.81
CA ASN A 2 -15.71 -5.67 26.25
C ASN A 2 -16.66 -5.93 25.09
N ASP A 3 -17.95 -5.66 25.30
CA ASP A 3 -19.00 -5.74 24.28
C ASP A 3 -18.89 -4.54 23.33
N SER A 4 -17.77 -4.40 22.62
CA SER A 4 -17.70 -3.46 21.50
C SER A 4 -18.45 -4.10 20.33
N THR A 5 -19.54 -3.46 19.92
CA THR A 5 -20.31 -3.88 18.74
C THR A 5 -19.39 -3.97 17.52
N PRO A 6 -19.63 -4.90 16.58
CA PRO A 6 -18.80 -5.06 15.37
C PRO A 6 -18.60 -3.73 14.62
N GLN A 7 -19.64 -2.91 14.56
CA GLN A 7 -19.60 -1.57 13.97
C GLN A 7 -18.54 -0.66 14.61
N HIS A 8 -18.48 -0.61 15.94
CA HIS A 8 -17.49 0.20 16.66
C HIS A 8 -16.06 -0.28 16.35
N THR A 9 -15.84 -1.60 16.34
CA THR A 9 -14.54 -2.19 16.02
C THR A 9 -14.05 -1.79 14.63
N TYR A 10 -14.91 -1.91 13.61
CA TYR A 10 -14.55 -1.52 12.24
C TYR A 10 -14.32 -0.01 12.10
N GLN A 11 -15.11 0.83 12.77
CA GLN A 11 -14.90 2.28 12.79
C GLN A 11 -13.54 2.65 13.42
N GLN A 12 -13.19 2.03 14.54
CA GLN A 12 -11.90 2.27 15.20
C GLN A 12 -10.72 1.78 14.35
N ALA A 13 -10.85 0.62 13.71
CA ALA A 13 -9.85 0.11 12.77
C ALA A 13 -9.67 1.05 11.58
N LEU A 14 -10.76 1.57 11.02
CA LEU A 14 -10.75 2.52 9.91
C LEU A 14 -10.04 3.82 10.28
N GLN A 15 -10.32 4.40 11.46
CA GLN A 15 -9.61 5.58 11.96
C GLN A 15 -8.11 5.31 12.10
N THR A 16 -7.75 4.17 12.70
CA THR A 16 -6.35 3.77 12.91
C THR A 16 -5.61 3.59 11.59
N HIS A 17 -6.20 2.87 10.63
CA HIS A 17 -5.60 2.64 9.33
C HIS A 17 -5.54 3.92 8.48
N SER A 18 -6.52 4.80 8.57
CA SER A 18 -6.51 6.10 7.90
C SER A 18 -5.39 7.00 8.43
N ALA A 19 -5.20 7.06 9.75
CA ALA A 19 -4.08 7.80 10.35
C ALA A 19 -2.72 7.20 9.92
N HIS A 20 -2.61 5.87 9.92
CA HIS A 20 -1.40 5.18 9.46
C HIS A 20 -1.12 5.43 7.97
N LEU A 21 -2.16 5.47 7.13
CA LEU A 21 -2.06 5.78 5.70
C LEU A 21 -1.43 7.17 5.49
N VAL A 22 -1.92 8.19 6.21
CA VAL A 22 -1.40 9.56 6.12
C VAL A 22 0.09 9.61 6.48
N ALA A 23 0.51 8.87 7.51
CA ALA A 23 1.92 8.77 7.88
C ALA A 23 2.78 8.11 6.77
N LEU A 24 2.27 7.04 6.15
CA LEU A 24 2.97 6.36 5.05
C LEU A 24 3.05 7.22 3.78
N GLU A 25 2.00 7.99 3.46
CA GLU A 25 1.98 8.91 2.32
C GLU A 25 2.93 10.09 2.55
N LYS A 26 2.99 10.64 3.77
CA LYS A 26 3.99 11.64 4.15
C LYS A 26 5.41 11.08 4.02
N LYS A 27 5.64 9.84 4.46
CA LYS A 27 6.93 9.15 4.28
C LYS A 27 7.30 9.01 2.80
N ARG A 28 6.35 8.66 1.93
CA ARG A 28 6.57 8.58 0.47
C ARG A 28 7.03 9.92 -0.10
N SER A 29 6.38 11.02 0.29
CA SER A 29 6.76 12.38 -0.12
C SER A 29 8.19 12.72 0.34
N ASN A 30 8.51 12.46 1.61
CA ASN A 30 9.84 12.70 2.16
C ASN A 30 10.93 11.87 1.44
N LEU A 31 10.65 10.60 1.09
CA LEU A 31 11.57 9.77 0.30
C LEU A 31 11.76 10.31 -1.12
N GLY A 32 10.72 10.91 -1.73
CA GLY A 32 10.84 11.65 -2.98
C GLY A 32 11.84 12.80 -2.89
N TRP A 33 11.66 13.68 -1.89
CA TRP A 33 12.58 14.80 -1.65
C TRP A 33 14.01 14.34 -1.32
N LEU A 34 14.16 13.31 -0.49
CA LEU A 34 15.48 12.77 -0.15
C LEU A 34 16.22 12.22 -1.38
N ARG A 35 15.52 11.49 -2.26
CA ARG A 35 16.10 11.01 -3.53
C ARG A 35 16.58 12.17 -4.40
N LEU A 36 15.79 13.24 -4.51
CA LEU A 36 16.17 14.43 -5.27
C LEU A 36 17.42 15.09 -4.67
N ALA A 37 17.46 15.27 -3.35
CA ALA A 37 18.62 15.83 -2.66
C ALA A 37 19.88 14.99 -2.89
N VAL A 38 19.78 13.66 -2.72
CA VAL A 38 20.90 12.73 -2.98
C VAL A 38 21.36 12.79 -4.43
N PHE A 39 20.44 12.87 -5.39
CA PHE A 39 20.77 13.00 -6.81
C PHE A 39 21.52 14.30 -7.10
N VAL A 40 21.05 15.45 -6.58
CA VAL A 40 21.73 16.75 -6.73
C VAL A 40 23.13 16.71 -6.13
N ILE A 41 23.27 16.18 -4.91
CA ILE A 41 24.59 16.01 -4.26
C ILE A 41 25.51 15.13 -5.10
N MET A 42 24.99 14.03 -5.65
CA MET A 42 25.77 13.16 -6.54
C MET A 42 26.25 13.88 -7.80
N VAL A 43 25.42 14.71 -8.42
CA VAL A 43 25.83 15.48 -9.61
C VAL A 43 26.95 16.46 -9.28
N ILE A 44 26.81 17.19 -8.15
CA ILE A 44 27.85 18.14 -7.69
C ILE A 44 29.14 17.39 -7.35
N ALA A 45 29.04 16.27 -6.64
CA ALA A 45 30.18 15.44 -6.29
C ALA A 45 30.86 14.86 -7.54
N ALA A 46 30.10 14.36 -8.50
CA ALA A 46 30.62 13.85 -9.76
C ALA A 46 31.38 14.94 -10.55
N TYR A 47 30.86 16.17 -10.59
CA TYR A 47 31.55 17.29 -11.23
C TYR A 47 32.91 17.59 -10.60
N GLN A 48 32.97 17.66 -9.26
CA GLN A 48 34.21 17.90 -8.52
C GLN A 48 35.22 16.76 -8.68
N VAL A 49 34.72 15.53 -8.63
CA VAL A 49 35.53 14.32 -8.74
C VAL A 49 36.15 14.17 -10.12
N PHE A 50 35.40 14.47 -11.19
CA PHE A 50 35.91 14.41 -12.56
C PHE A 50 37.02 15.43 -12.83
N THR A 51 36.96 16.60 -12.19
CA THR A 51 37.98 17.65 -12.38
C THR A 51 39.24 17.45 -11.55
N THR A 52 39.21 16.61 -10.49
CA THR A 52 40.30 16.52 -9.51
C THR A 52 40.94 15.14 -9.34
N LEU A 53 40.20 14.03 -9.50
CA LEU A 53 40.60 12.72 -8.95
C LEU A 53 40.82 11.60 -9.98
N GLY A 54 40.47 11.80 -11.26
CA GLY A 54 40.64 10.76 -12.29
C GLY A 54 39.96 9.43 -11.94
N LEU A 55 40.66 8.29 -12.08
CA LEU A 55 40.13 6.94 -11.78
C LEU A 55 39.71 6.75 -10.31
N TRP A 56 40.27 7.50 -9.36
CA TRP A 56 39.87 7.45 -7.94
C TRP A 56 38.45 7.99 -7.69
N GLY A 57 37.87 8.64 -8.69
CA GLY A 57 36.50 9.10 -8.68
C GLY A 57 35.42 8.03 -8.75
N LEU A 58 35.76 6.80 -9.12
CA LEU A 58 34.79 5.70 -9.22
C LEU A 58 34.16 5.32 -7.88
N ALA A 59 34.93 5.39 -6.79
CA ALA A 59 34.48 4.99 -5.46
C ALA A 59 33.27 5.81 -4.94
N PRO A 60 33.31 7.16 -4.91
CA PRO A 60 32.16 7.95 -4.48
C PRO A 60 30.95 7.82 -5.41
N THR A 61 31.16 7.62 -6.71
CA THR A 61 30.06 7.37 -7.66
C THR A 61 29.34 6.06 -7.36
N LEU A 62 30.08 4.97 -7.14
CA LEU A 62 29.49 3.68 -6.76
C LEU A 62 28.74 3.77 -5.43
N LEU A 63 29.30 4.48 -4.45
CA LEU A 63 28.64 4.69 -3.16
C LEU A 63 27.32 5.45 -3.32
N GLY A 64 27.31 6.52 -4.12
CA GLY A 64 26.10 7.29 -4.36
C GLY A 64 25.02 6.50 -5.11
N ILE A 65 25.40 5.66 -6.06
CA ILE A 65 24.48 4.73 -6.73
C ILE A 65 23.90 3.74 -5.71
N ALA A 66 24.73 3.16 -4.84
CA ALA A 66 24.27 2.24 -3.80
C ALA A 66 23.26 2.91 -2.85
N ILE A 67 23.50 4.16 -2.45
CA ILE A 67 22.56 4.95 -1.64
C ILE A 67 21.24 5.16 -2.39
N LEU A 68 21.28 5.53 -3.68
CA LEU A 68 20.06 5.70 -4.47
C LEU A 68 19.25 4.40 -4.57
N LEU A 69 19.91 3.27 -4.85
CA LEU A 69 19.25 1.97 -4.93
C LEU A 69 18.62 1.57 -3.60
N TYR A 70 19.30 1.85 -2.48
CA TYR A 70 18.73 1.66 -1.15
C TYR A 70 17.50 2.54 -0.90
N LEU A 71 17.53 3.82 -1.28
CA LEU A 71 16.35 4.70 -1.15
C LEU A 71 15.17 4.21 -2.00
N VAL A 72 15.45 3.71 -3.21
CA VAL A 72 14.42 3.13 -4.08
C VAL A 72 13.81 1.88 -3.45
N SER A 73 14.61 0.98 -2.87
CA SER A 73 14.09 -0.22 -2.21
C SER A 73 13.20 0.11 -1.01
N VAL A 74 13.57 1.13 -0.23
CA VAL A 74 12.74 1.64 0.87
C VAL A 74 11.42 2.23 0.36
N ASP A 75 11.43 2.96 -0.76
CA ASP A 75 10.22 3.51 -1.37
C ASP A 75 9.28 2.40 -1.89
N VAL A 76 9.84 1.36 -2.52
CA VAL A 76 9.07 0.18 -2.97
C VAL A 76 8.40 -0.50 -1.78
N ALA A 77 9.15 -0.73 -0.69
CA ALA A 77 8.60 -1.30 0.53
C ALA A 77 7.51 -0.40 1.16
N ASN A 78 7.69 0.92 1.14
CA ASN A 78 6.69 1.86 1.62
C ASN A 78 5.41 1.83 0.76
N ASN A 79 5.54 1.76 -0.57
CA ASN A 79 4.40 1.64 -1.49
C ASN A 79 3.62 0.33 -1.28
N ALA A 80 4.30 -0.77 -0.99
CA ALA A 80 3.63 -2.02 -0.62
C ALA A 80 2.81 -1.88 0.66
N LYS A 81 3.36 -1.18 1.68
CA LYS A 81 2.63 -0.87 2.92
C LYS A 81 1.42 0.03 2.67
N ILE A 82 1.56 1.06 1.86
CA ILE A 82 0.44 1.95 1.46
C ILE A 82 -0.67 1.13 0.82
N ARG A 83 -0.34 0.29 -0.17
CA ARG A 83 -1.32 -0.57 -0.84
C ARG A 83 -2.06 -1.47 0.14
N ASN A 84 -1.33 -2.15 1.03
CA ASN A 84 -1.92 -2.99 2.05
C ASN A 84 -2.85 -2.20 2.98
N THR A 85 -2.43 -1.03 3.47
CA THR A 85 -3.27 -0.20 4.32
C THR A 85 -4.53 0.30 3.60
N LYS A 86 -4.45 0.67 2.31
CA LYS A 86 -5.64 1.00 1.51
C LYS A 86 -6.59 -0.18 1.38
N THR A 87 -6.06 -1.39 1.18
CA THR A 87 -6.88 -2.60 1.16
C THR A 87 -7.58 -2.84 2.50
N LEU A 88 -6.87 -2.67 3.63
CA LEU A 88 -7.47 -2.81 4.96
C LEU A 88 -8.58 -1.78 5.20
N ILE A 89 -8.38 -0.51 4.80
CA ILE A 89 -9.43 0.52 4.89
C ILE A 89 -10.66 0.08 4.08
N ARG A 90 -10.46 -0.32 2.81
CA ARG A 90 -11.54 -0.76 1.93
C ARG A 90 -12.33 -1.93 2.52
N VAL A 91 -11.65 -2.94 3.07
CA VAL A 91 -12.34 -4.08 3.71
C VAL A 91 -13.18 -3.61 4.90
N ASN A 92 -12.67 -2.73 5.77
CA ASN A 92 -13.46 -2.21 6.88
C ASN A 92 -14.67 -1.38 6.41
N GLU A 93 -14.54 -0.63 5.33
CA GLU A 93 -15.65 0.10 4.70
C GLU A 93 -16.71 -0.87 4.15
N GLU A 94 -16.29 -1.91 3.43
CA GLU A 94 -17.17 -2.97 2.91
C GLU A 94 -17.89 -3.72 4.05
N GLU A 95 -17.23 -3.97 5.17
CA GLU A 95 -17.84 -4.60 6.35
C GLU A 95 -18.86 -3.68 7.04
N LEU A 96 -18.58 -2.38 7.13
CA LEU A 96 -19.55 -1.40 7.65
C LEU A 96 -20.79 -1.30 6.76
N GLN A 97 -20.62 -1.39 5.43
CA GLN A 97 -21.75 -1.45 4.49
C GLN A 97 -22.57 -2.73 4.65
N ALA A 98 -21.92 -3.88 4.85
CA ALA A 98 -22.58 -5.15 5.11
C ALA A 98 -23.41 -5.10 6.40
N LEU A 99 -22.90 -4.49 7.48
CA LEU A 99 -23.68 -4.24 8.70
C LEU A 99 -24.90 -3.34 8.45
N ALA A 100 -24.83 -2.46 7.45
CA ALA A 100 -25.94 -1.64 6.99
C ALA A 100 -26.84 -2.33 5.95
N HIS A 101 -26.69 -3.65 5.76
CA HIS A 101 -27.45 -4.48 4.81
C HIS A 101 -27.27 -4.06 3.34
N ARG A 102 -26.09 -3.51 2.99
CA ARG A 102 -25.73 -3.11 1.62
C ARG A 102 -24.66 -4.04 1.08
N PHE A 103 -25.05 -4.96 0.18
CA PHE A 103 -24.16 -5.98 -0.39
C PHE A 103 -23.87 -5.79 -1.88
N HIS A 104 -24.44 -4.77 -2.52
CA HIS A 104 -24.45 -4.61 -3.98
C HIS A 104 -23.07 -4.38 -4.63
N ASP A 105 -22.07 -3.93 -3.86
CA ASP A 105 -20.73 -3.61 -4.36
C ASP A 105 -19.71 -4.77 -4.19
N ARG A 106 -20.15 -5.96 -3.75
CA ARG A 106 -19.28 -7.14 -3.60
C ARG A 106 -19.24 -7.99 -4.86
N GLU A 107 -18.20 -8.83 -4.96
CA GLU A 107 -18.16 -9.89 -5.98
C GLU A 107 -19.34 -10.85 -5.76
N ASP A 108 -20.12 -11.09 -6.81
CA ASP A 108 -21.35 -11.91 -6.76
C ASP A 108 -21.07 -13.43 -6.64
N GLY A 109 -19.80 -13.84 -6.61
CA GLY A 109 -19.38 -15.22 -6.42
C GLY A 109 -19.81 -16.18 -7.53
N ARG A 110 -20.38 -15.71 -8.64
CA ARG A 110 -21.00 -16.57 -9.67
C ARG A 110 -20.04 -17.57 -10.30
N ARG A 111 -18.75 -17.24 -10.31
CA ARG A 111 -17.67 -18.13 -10.76
C ARG A 111 -17.50 -19.40 -9.90
N PHE A 112 -18.09 -19.44 -8.71
CA PHE A 112 -18.04 -20.58 -7.78
C PHE A 112 -19.32 -21.40 -7.77
N ILE A 113 -20.32 -21.05 -8.60
CA ILE A 113 -21.54 -21.84 -8.76
C ILE A 113 -21.18 -23.22 -9.31
N PRO A 114 -21.49 -24.32 -8.60
CA PRO A 114 -21.27 -25.67 -9.10
C PRO A 114 -22.12 -25.91 -10.35
N ALA A 115 -21.52 -26.46 -11.41
CA ALA A 115 -22.23 -26.70 -12.68
C ALA A 115 -23.37 -27.73 -12.54
N GLU A 116 -23.19 -28.74 -11.67
CA GLU A 116 -24.17 -29.81 -11.45
C GLU A 116 -24.25 -30.11 -9.94
N HIS A 117 -25.07 -29.35 -9.23
CA HIS A 117 -25.49 -29.75 -7.89
C HIS A 117 -27.01 -29.55 -7.76
N PRO A 118 -27.79 -30.59 -7.43
CA PRO A 118 -29.26 -30.55 -7.41
C PRO A 118 -29.85 -29.44 -6.54
N TYR A 119 -29.11 -29.02 -5.50
CA TYR A 119 -29.54 -28.01 -4.53
C TYR A 119 -28.81 -26.67 -4.67
N ALA A 120 -27.98 -26.47 -5.72
CA ALA A 120 -27.25 -25.22 -5.90
C ALA A 120 -28.17 -24.00 -6.11
N ASN A 121 -29.38 -24.20 -6.66
CA ASN A 121 -30.36 -23.14 -6.83
C ASN A 121 -31.25 -22.92 -5.60
N ASP A 122 -31.30 -23.86 -4.66
CA ASP A 122 -32.14 -23.75 -3.46
C ASP A 122 -31.46 -22.88 -2.39
N LEU A 123 -30.12 -22.87 -2.39
CA LEU A 123 -29.29 -21.96 -1.59
C LEU A 123 -29.00 -20.73 -2.45
N ASP A 124 -29.78 -19.66 -2.30
CA ASP A 124 -29.56 -18.36 -2.98
C ASP A 124 -28.36 -17.62 -2.34
N ILE A 125 -27.19 -18.24 -2.42
CA ILE A 125 -25.93 -17.81 -1.77
C ILE A 125 -24.96 -17.11 -2.75
N PHE A 126 -25.32 -17.03 -4.05
CA PHE A 126 -24.49 -16.44 -5.09
C PHE A 126 -25.34 -15.52 -5.98
N GLY A 127 -24.94 -14.26 -6.14
CA GLY A 127 -25.67 -13.27 -6.93
C GLY A 127 -25.59 -11.87 -6.32
N LYS A 128 -26.11 -10.85 -7.04
CA LYS A 128 -26.05 -9.43 -6.62
C LYS A 128 -26.85 -9.07 -5.36
N ALA A 129 -27.68 -9.99 -4.90
CA ALA A 129 -28.58 -9.82 -3.76
C ALA A 129 -28.23 -10.76 -2.59
N SER A 130 -27.15 -11.53 -2.71
CA SER A 130 -26.64 -12.44 -1.69
C SER A 130 -25.34 -11.93 -1.07
#